data_AF-A0AAD0PBA6-F1
#
_entry.id   AF-A0AAD0PBA6-F1
#
_cell.length_a   1.000
_cell.length_b   1.000
_cell.length_c   1.000
_cell.angle_alpha   90.00
_cell.angle_beta   90.00
_cell.angle_gamma   90.00
#
_symmetry.space_group_name_H-M   'P 1'
#
loop_
_entity.id
_entity.type
_entity.pdbx_description
1 polymer ?
#
loop_
_entity_poly.entity_id
_entity_poly.type
_entity_poly.pdbx_seq_one_letter_code
_entity_poly.pdbx_strand_id
1 'polypeptide(L)'
;MPVEERNSSVKTDNILKKLLFGGKDKEDSDNNELMLSKQYIDDLMKDINLKTATPDDIIKLGKAFNYRYDVAGNIGNKEKLKEMFANHREMGGVVPNNRWAKGSNRDIRQQLEEAFSYYPKEWSDMLIGSGRQMLARKHPKRGFFSEGAAKVNGREYDTKYDNYRDGYLTITATGVRKTTPYHEIGHMVEFFNKNLVRIEKEWVDQRTKGEKPTRLLDIGKYYDNAAEVFTMGLESIFEPGMGQVQKRNKNGDKVYKKITDDPEYLNLILGLLLKG
;
A
#
# COMPACT_ATOMS: atom_id res chain seq x y z
N MET A 1 -48.48 -14.71 -11.35
CA MET A 1 -47.19 -15.21 -11.88
C MET A 1 -46.34 -14.00 -12.20
N PRO A 2 -45.12 -13.86 -11.66
CA PRO A 2 -44.32 -12.65 -11.85
C PRO A 2 -43.61 -12.65 -13.22
N VAL A 3 -43.46 -11.44 -13.74
CA VAL A 3 -42.91 -11.06 -15.04
C VAL A 3 -41.40 -11.25 -15.05
N GLU A 4 -40.87 -11.97 -16.04
CA GLU A 4 -39.43 -12.05 -16.32
C GLU A 4 -38.91 -10.70 -16.84
N GLU A 5 -38.11 -9.99 -16.05
CA GLU A 5 -37.17 -9.00 -16.58
C GLU A 5 -35.92 -9.73 -17.09
N ARG A 6 -35.74 -9.79 -18.42
CA ARG A 6 -34.46 -10.10 -19.05
C ARG A 6 -34.12 -9.04 -20.10
N ASN A 7 -32.81 -8.78 -20.20
CA ASN A 7 -32.08 -8.28 -21.38
C ASN A 7 -31.64 -6.81 -21.43
N SER A 8 -31.05 -6.28 -20.34
CA SER A 8 -30.12 -5.15 -20.48
C SER A 8 -28.69 -5.43 -19.99
N SER A 9 -28.50 -6.18 -18.89
CA SER A 9 -27.16 -6.44 -18.32
C SER A 9 -26.30 -7.43 -19.13
N VAL A 10 -26.92 -8.44 -19.75
CA VAL A 10 -26.22 -9.52 -20.47
C VAL A 10 -25.53 -9.02 -21.76
N LYS A 11 -26.04 -7.95 -22.37
CA LYS A 11 -25.44 -7.36 -23.59
C LYS A 11 -24.19 -6.53 -23.27
N THR A 12 -24.16 -5.83 -22.14
CA THR A 12 -23.00 -5.02 -21.72
C THR A 12 -21.80 -5.89 -21.34
N ASP A 13 -22.04 -7.04 -20.68
CA ASP A 13 -20.98 -7.99 -20.31
C ASP A 13 -20.28 -8.61 -21.53
N ASN A 14 -21.04 -8.92 -22.59
CA ASN A 14 -20.47 -9.51 -23.81
C ASN A 14 -19.66 -8.51 -24.64
N ILE A 15 -19.97 -7.21 -24.57
CA ILE A 15 -19.23 -6.16 -25.29
C ILE A 15 -17.91 -5.88 -24.57
N LEU A 16 -17.91 -5.79 -23.23
CA LEU A 16 -16.70 -5.67 -22.43
C LEU A 16 -15.76 -6.88 -22.57
N LYS A 17 -16.30 -8.10 -22.54
CA LYS A 17 -15.54 -9.33 -22.82
C LYS A 17 -14.89 -9.33 -24.21
N LYS A 18 -15.59 -8.85 -25.23
CA LYS A 18 -15.08 -8.81 -26.61
C LYS A 18 -14.07 -7.69 -26.85
N LEU A 19 -14.21 -6.56 -26.17
CA LEU A 19 -13.28 -5.43 -26.23
C LEU A 19 -11.97 -5.69 -25.48
N LEU A 20 -12.02 -6.44 -24.37
CA LEU A 20 -10.84 -6.69 -23.51
C LEU A 20 -10.03 -7.92 -23.92
N PHE A 21 -10.67 -8.96 -24.49
CA PHE A 21 -10.02 -10.27 -24.68
C PHE A 21 -9.93 -10.75 -26.11
N GLY A 22 -10.21 -9.88 -27.11
CA GLY A 22 -9.95 -10.14 -28.54
C GLY A 22 -10.22 -11.60 -28.93
N GLY A 23 -11.49 -11.98 -29.04
CA GLY A 23 -11.95 -13.37 -28.91
C GLY A 23 -10.99 -14.44 -29.46
N LYS A 24 -10.54 -15.33 -28.57
CA LYS A 24 -9.99 -16.66 -28.88
C LYS A 24 -9.89 -17.56 -27.64
N ASP A 25 -10.11 -18.85 -27.92
CA ASP A 25 -9.86 -20.11 -27.21
C ASP A 25 -10.41 -20.37 -25.77
N LYS A 26 -10.95 -21.58 -25.60
CA LYS A 26 -11.72 -22.06 -24.41
C LYS A 26 -10.87 -22.21 -23.14
N GLU A 27 -9.56 -22.41 -23.31
CA GLU A 27 -8.61 -22.57 -22.20
C GLU A 27 -8.30 -21.21 -21.53
N ASP A 28 -8.33 -20.11 -22.29
CA ASP A 28 -8.21 -18.75 -21.76
C ASP A 28 -9.50 -18.29 -21.08
N SER A 29 -10.69 -18.76 -21.51
CA SER A 29 -11.94 -18.43 -20.82
C SER A 29 -12.04 -19.09 -19.43
N ASP A 30 -11.64 -20.35 -19.32
CA ASP A 30 -11.73 -21.12 -18.07
C ASP A 30 -10.70 -20.60 -17.03
N ASN A 31 -9.50 -20.22 -17.49
CA ASN A 31 -8.50 -19.55 -16.64
C ASN A 31 -8.97 -18.17 -16.15
N ASN A 32 -9.68 -17.41 -16.98
CA ASN A 32 -10.23 -16.12 -16.60
C ASN A 32 -11.42 -16.24 -15.63
N GLU A 33 -12.26 -17.27 -15.77
CA GLU A 33 -13.36 -17.56 -14.84
C GLU A 33 -12.83 -18.00 -13.46
N LEU A 34 -11.75 -18.79 -13.44
CA LEU A 34 -11.06 -19.16 -12.20
C LEU A 34 -10.47 -17.94 -11.48
N MET A 35 -9.80 -17.03 -12.21
CA MET A 35 -9.26 -15.77 -11.67
C MET A 35 -10.34 -14.82 -11.13
N LEU A 36 -11.59 -14.96 -11.57
CA LEU A 36 -12.74 -14.21 -11.05
C LEU A 36 -13.38 -14.85 -9.82
N SER A 37 -12.87 -15.97 -9.33
CA SER A 37 -13.40 -16.58 -8.11
C SER A 37 -12.73 -15.99 -6.87
N LYS A 38 -13.53 -15.75 -5.82
CA LYS A 38 -13.01 -15.38 -4.51
C LYS A 38 -12.07 -16.46 -3.97
N GLN A 39 -12.45 -17.73 -4.16
CA GLN A 39 -11.70 -18.89 -3.69
C GLN A 39 -10.27 -18.92 -4.24
N TYR A 40 -10.08 -18.60 -5.52
CA TYR A 40 -8.74 -18.58 -6.12
C TYR A 40 -7.80 -17.57 -5.43
N ILE A 41 -8.31 -16.38 -5.09
CA ILE A 41 -7.53 -15.38 -4.36
C ILE A 41 -7.22 -15.88 -2.93
N ASP A 42 -8.20 -16.48 -2.26
CA ASP A 42 -8.01 -17.07 -0.93
C ASP A 42 -6.95 -18.20 -0.93
N ASP A 43 -6.96 -19.05 -1.97
CA ASP A 43 -6.00 -20.13 -2.14
C ASP A 43 -4.59 -19.58 -2.38
N LEU A 44 -4.43 -18.58 -3.27
CA LEU A 44 -3.15 -17.89 -3.46
C LEU A 44 -2.65 -17.27 -2.16
N MET A 45 -3.52 -16.60 -1.40
CA MET A 45 -3.15 -16.00 -0.12
C MET A 45 -2.69 -17.05 0.90
N LYS A 46 -3.33 -18.22 0.92
CA LYS A 46 -2.98 -19.33 1.80
C LYS A 46 -1.62 -19.94 1.42
N ASP A 47 -1.37 -20.13 0.13
CA ASP A 47 -0.19 -20.83 -0.39
C ASP A 47 1.07 -19.95 -0.38
N ILE A 48 0.91 -18.63 -0.53
CA ILE A 48 2.04 -17.72 -0.49
C ILE A 48 2.68 -17.70 0.91
N ASN A 49 3.95 -18.11 0.98
CA ASN A 49 4.82 -17.92 2.13
C ASN A 49 5.78 -16.75 1.86
N LEU A 50 5.59 -15.62 2.55
CA LEU A 50 6.40 -14.41 2.33
C LEU A 50 7.91 -14.62 2.49
N LYS A 51 8.37 -15.63 3.24
CA LYS A 51 9.81 -15.92 3.38
C LYS A 51 10.45 -16.37 2.08
N THR A 52 9.69 -17.05 1.22
CA THR A 52 10.17 -17.68 -0.02
C THR A 52 9.49 -17.15 -1.27
N ALA A 53 8.40 -16.38 -1.12
CA ALA A 53 7.67 -15.80 -2.24
C ALA A 53 8.55 -14.85 -3.06
N THR A 54 8.35 -14.88 -4.36
CA THR A 54 8.97 -13.99 -5.33
C THR A 54 8.08 -12.77 -5.60
N PRO A 55 8.61 -11.69 -6.22
CA PRO A 55 7.79 -10.60 -6.71
C PRO A 55 6.66 -11.07 -7.63
N ASP A 56 6.91 -12.05 -8.51
CA ASP A 56 5.91 -12.57 -9.45
C ASP A 56 4.73 -13.26 -8.74
N ASP A 57 4.99 -13.98 -7.64
CA ASP A 57 3.92 -14.60 -6.83
C ASP A 57 2.99 -13.53 -6.24
N ILE A 58 3.56 -12.42 -5.77
CA ILE A 58 2.82 -11.30 -5.19
C ILE A 58 2.06 -10.52 -6.28
N ILE A 59 2.69 -10.26 -7.42
CA ILE A 59 2.05 -9.62 -8.57
C ILE A 59 0.89 -10.47 -9.08
N LYS A 60 1.04 -11.80 -9.13
CA LYS A 60 -0.02 -12.73 -9.51
C LYS A 60 -1.23 -12.61 -8.57
N LEU A 61 -0.99 -12.59 -7.25
CA LEU A 61 -2.05 -12.37 -6.27
C LEU A 61 -2.76 -11.03 -6.48
N GLY A 62 -2.00 -9.93 -6.60
CA GLY A 62 -2.59 -8.61 -6.80
C GLY A 62 -3.32 -8.46 -8.12
N LYS A 63 -2.84 -9.11 -9.20
CA LYS A 63 -3.52 -9.15 -10.50
C LYS A 63 -4.87 -9.86 -10.41
N ALA A 64 -4.93 -11.03 -9.76
CA ALA A 64 -6.19 -11.75 -9.55
C ALA A 64 -7.18 -10.90 -8.74
N PHE A 65 -6.72 -10.26 -7.68
CA PHE A 65 -7.54 -9.38 -6.85
C PHE A 65 -8.04 -8.13 -7.61
N ASN A 66 -7.15 -7.44 -8.32
CA ASN A 66 -7.50 -6.27 -9.11
C ASN A 66 -8.53 -6.63 -10.19
N TYR A 67 -8.35 -7.77 -10.86
CA TYR A 67 -9.26 -8.24 -11.89
C TYR A 67 -10.66 -8.56 -11.33
N ARG A 68 -10.72 -9.23 -10.16
CA ARG A 68 -11.97 -9.61 -9.49
C ARG A 68 -12.82 -8.42 -9.04
N TYR A 69 -12.15 -7.37 -8.54
CA TYR A 69 -12.81 -6.28 -7.84
C TYR A 69 -12.74 -4.93 -8.58
N ASP A 70 -12.02 -4.83 -9.70
CA ASP A 70 -11.72 -3.56 -10.38
C ASP A 70 -11.14 -2.52 -9.41
N VAL A 71 -10.04 -2.88 -8.76
CA VAL A 71 -9.41 -2.00 -7.77
C VAL A 71 -8.85 -0.75 -8.45
N ALA A 72 -8.30 -0.89 -9.66
CA ALA A 72 -7.81 0.21 -10.45
C ALA A 72 -8.89 1.30 -10.69
N GLY A 73 -10.13 0.89 -10.97
CA GLY A 73 -11.27 1.79 -11.12
C GLY A 73 -11.71 2.49 -9.83
N ASN A 74 -11.24 2.03 -8.66
CA ASN A 74 -11.67 2.51 -7.34
C ASN A 74 -10.54 3.14 -6.50
N ILE A 75 -9.37 3.40 -7.10
CA ILE A 75 -8.25 4.09 -6.44
C ILE A 75 -8.70 5.46 -5.89
N GLY A 76 -8.38 5.73 -4.63
CA GLY A 76 -8.81 6.91 -3.88
C GLY A 76 -10.17 6.78 -3.18
N ASN A 77 -10.99 5.78 -3.52
CA ASN A 77 -12.23 5.48 -2.81
C ASN A 77 -11.96 4.54 -1.63
N LYS A 78 -11.50 5.10 -0.51
CA LYS A 78 -10.99 4.34 0.63
C LYS A 78 -12.00 3.36 1.24
N GLU A 79 -13.26 3.76 1.36
CA GLU A 79 -14.32 2.86 1.84
C GLU A 79 -14.49 1.67 0.89
N LYS A 80 -14.53 1.95 -0.41
CA LYS A 80 -14.69 0.88 -1.39
C LYS A 80 -13.49 -0.06 -1.42
N LEU A 81 -12.28 0.50 -1.35
CA LEU A 81 -11.05 -0.28 -1.22
C LEU A 81 -11.11 -1.17 0.02
N LYS A 82 -11.45 -0.61 1.18
CA LYS A 82 -11.61 -1.36 2.43
C LYS A 82 -12.61 -2.51 2.30
N GLU A 83 -13.78 -2.27 1.71
CA GLU A 83 -14.77 -3.32 1.43
C GLU A 83 -14.20 -4.44 0.56
N MET A 84 -13.45 -4.10 -0.50
CA MET A 84 -12.83 -5.09 -1.39
C MET A 84 -11.84 -5.96 -0.63
N PHE A 85 -10.89 -5.37 0.11
CA PHE A 85 -9.90 -6.11 0.90
C PHE A 85 -10.54 -6.93 2.04
N ALA A 86 -11.63 -6.43 2.63
CA ALA A 86 -12.36 -7.10 3.71
C ALA A 86 -12.97 -8.46 3.30
N ASN A 87 -13.08 -8.74 1.99
CA ASN A 87 -13.47 -10.06 1.51
C ASN A 87 -12.42 -11.15 1.82
N HIS A 88 -11.16 -10.77 2.01
CA HIS A 88 -10.02 -11.69 2.05
C HIS A 88 -9.17 -11.59 3.32
N ARG A 89 -9.17 -10.44 3.99
CA ARG A 89 -8.50 -10.28 5.29
C ARG A 89 -9.24 -9.28 6.17
N GLU A 90 -9.04 -9.37 7.48
CA GLU A 90 -9.64 -8.42 8.42
C GLU A 90 -9.04 -7.02 8.23
N MET A 91 -9.93 -6.04 8.03
CA MET A 91 -9.59 -4.64 7.78
C MET A 91 -10.09 -3.75 8.93
N GLY A 92 -9.46 -2.58 9.10
CA GLY A 92 -9.84 -1.62 10.13
C GLY A 92 -8.99 -1.74 11.38
N GLY A 93 -7.69 -1.46 11.25
CA GLY A 93 -6.78 -1.38 12.38
C GLY A 93 -7.18 -0.29 13.37
N VAL A 94 -7.00 -0.59 14.66
CA VAL A 94 -7.27 0.36 15.76
C VAL A 94 -6.10 0.30 16.72
N VAL A 95 -5.44 1.44 16.92
CA VAL A 95 -4.40 1.59 17.94
C VAL A 95 -5.06 1.99 19.26
N PRO A 96 -5.05 1.14 20.30
CA PRO A 96 -5.71 1.44 21.57
C PRO A 96 -5.13 2.68 22.26
N ASN A 97 -5.95 3.38 23.05
CA ASN A 97 -5.54 4.62 23.74
C ASN A 97 -4.25 4.49 24.57
N ASN A 98 -4.04 3.34 25.22
CA ASN A 98 -2.84 3.07 26.03
C ASN A 98 -1.57 2.77 25.19
N ARG A 99 -1.71 2.61 23.87
CA ARG A 99 -0.61 2.44 22.93
C ARG A 99 -0.14 3.75 22.30
N TRP A 100 -0.78 4.87 22.62
CA TRP A 100 -0.27 6.19 22.26
C TRP A 100 0.62 6.75 23.35
N ALA A 101 1.83 7.16 22.99
CA ALA A 101 2.77 7.79 23.90
C ALA A 101 2.22 9.12 24.41
N LYS A 102 2.43 9.41 25.70
CA LYS A 102 2.07 10.68 26.31
C LYS A 102 2.73 11.84 25.55
N GLY A 103 1.96 12.90 25.28
CA GLY A 103 2.42 14.06 24.51
C GLY A 103 2.37 13.88 22.99
N SER A 104 1.78 12.80 22.49
CA SER A 104 1.43 12.66 21.07
C SER A 104 0.54 13.82 20.61
N ASN A 105 0.84 14.37 19.44
CA ASN A 105 0.05 15.42 18.83
C ASN A 105 -1.33 14.88 18.42
N ARG A 106 -2.41 15.54 18.87
CA ARG A 106 -3.79 15.09 18.67
C ARG A 106 -4.18 15.00 17.19
N ASP A 107 -3.88 16.02 16.39
CA ASP A 107 -4.32 16.08 15.00
C ASP A 107 -3.58 15.03 14.15
N ILE A 108 -2.26 14.87 14.38
CA ILE A 108 -1.48 13.82 13.70
C ILE A 108 -1.96 12.44 14.11
N ARG A 109 -2.24 12.24 15.40
CA ARG A 109 -2.80 10.98 15.90
C ARG A 109 -4.12 10.66 15.21
N GLN A 110 -5.05 11.61 15.10
CA GLN A 110 -6.34 11.40 14.43
C GLN A 110 -6.15 10.99 12.96
N GLN A 111 -5.21 11.62 12.25
CA GLN A 111 -4.89 11.27 10.86
C GLN A 111 -4.30 9.85 10.73
N LEU A 112 -3.48 9.43 11.69
CA LEU A 112 -2.97 8.05 11.74
C LEU A 112 -4.07 7.05 12.07
N GLU A 113 -4.95 7.36 13.02
CA GLU A 113 -6.11 6.53 13.35
C GLU A 113 -7.06 6.37 12.15
N GLU A 114 -7.31 7.44 11.39
CA GLU A 114 -8.06 7.38 10.13
C GLU A 114 -7.38 6.43 9.14
N ALA A 115 -6.06 6.59 8.90
CA ALA A 115 -5.34 5.74 7.96
C ALA A 115 -5.33 4.26 8.39
N PHE A 116 -5.08 3.97 9.69
CA PHE A 116 -5.18 2.60 10.22
C PHE A 116 -6.56 1.97 9.99
N SER A 117 -7.63 2.77 10.06
CA SER A 117 -9.00 2.28 9.84
C SER A 117 -9.27 1.77 8.41
N TYR A 118 -8.41 2.11 7.45
CA TYR A 118 -8.46 1.65 6.05
C TYR A 118 -7.44 0.56 5.74
N TYR A 119 -6.54 0.24 6.67
CA TYR A 119 -5.52 -0.79 6.52
C TYR A 119 -5.91 -2.12 7.17
N PRO A 120 -5.22 -3.22 6.83
CA PRO A 120 -5.36 -4.48 7.53
C PRO A 120 -5.24 -4.32 9.04
N LYS A 121 -6.13 -4.99 9.80
CA LYS A 121 -6.11 -4.93 11.26
C LYS A 121 -4.76 -5.37 11.83
N GLU A 122 -4.19 -6.39 11.21
CA GLU A 122 -2.89 -6.98 11.55
C GLU A 122 -1.77 -5.92 11.66
N TRP A 123 -1.79 -4.86 10.85
CA TRP A 123 -0.74 -3.84 10.91
C TRP A 123 -0.77 -3.04 12.22
N SER A 124 -1.97 -2.78 12.76
CA SER A 124 -2.09 -2.22 14.11
C SER A 124 -1.72 -3.26 15.19
N ASP A 125 -2.02 -4.54 14.94
CA ASP A 125 -1.64 -5.63 15.85
C ASP A 125 -0.12 -5.83 15.93
N MET A 126 0.63 -5.60 14.85
CA MET A 126 2.10 -5.62 14.87
C MET A 126 2.67 -4.63 15.89
N LEU A 127 2.15 -3.40 15.89
CA LEU A 127 2.51 -2.39 16.90
C LEU A 127 2.13 -2.87 18.31
N ILE A 128 0.90 -3.33 18.50
CA ILE A 128 0.40 -3.77 19.81
C ILE A 128 1.22 -4.93 20.37
N GLY A 129 1.49 -5.94 19.53
CA GLY A 129 2.26 -7.14 19.85
C GLY A 129 3.72 -6.86 20.12
N SER A 130 4.30 -5.81 19.51
CA SER A 130 5.68 -5.38 19.80
C SER A 130 5.87 -4.83 21.22
N GLY A 131 4.78 -4.50 21.92
CA GLY A 131 4.84 -3.84 23.23
C GLY A 131 5.18 -2.35 23.18
N ARG A 132 5.53 -1.80 22.02
CA ARG A 132 5.90 -0.39 21.83
C ARG A 132 4.69 0.54 21.87
N GLN A 133 4.94 1.82 22.09
CA GLN A 133 3.96 2.89 21.94
C GLN A 133 4.20 3.69 20.66
N MET A 134 3.12 4.16 20.02
CA MET A 134 3.20 5.09 18.91
C MET A 134 3.30 6.53 19.42
N LEU A 135 4.28 7.28 18.93
CA LEU A 135 4.50 8.69 19.24
C LEU A 135 4.21 9.55 18.01
N ALA A 136 3.06 10.23 18.00
CA ALA A 136 2.68 11.13 16.92
C ALA A 136 3.26 12.53 17.15
N ARG A 137 3.93 13.12 16.16
CA ARG A 137 4.51 14.47 16.29
C ARG A 137 4.23 15.37 15.10
N LYS A 138 4.03 16.65 15.39
CA LYS A 138 3.89 17.68 14.35
C LYS A 138 5.27 18.21 13.95
N HIS A 139 5.57 18.18 12.67
CA HIS A 139 6.78 18.76 12.07
C HIS A 139 6.39 19.90 11.12
N PRO A 140 7.11 21.03 11.09
CA PRO A 140 6.74 22.17 10.25
C PRO A 140 6.88 21.97 8.72
N LYS A 141 7.46 20.86 8.23
CA LYS A 141 7.95 20.77 6.83
C LYS A 141 7.80 19.40 6.17
N ARG A 142 7.95 18.30 6.90
CA ARG A 142 7.94 16.94 6.32
C ARG A 142 7.32 15.91 7.24
N GLY A 143 6.96 14.75 6.70
CA GLY A 143 6.74 13.54 7.47
C GLY A 143 8.02 12.69 7.54
N PHE A 144 8.04 11.78 8.53
CA PHE A 144 8.95 10.64 8.56
C PHE A 144 8.55 9.65 9.65
N PHE A 145 8.90 8.39 9.43
CA PHE A 145 8.92 7.31 10.42
C PHE A 145 10.31 7.16 11.06
N SER A 146 10.35 6.75 12.33
CA SER A 146 11.59 6.45 13.06
C SER A 146 11.36 5.40 14.14
N GLU A 147 12.29 4.47 14.26
CA GLU A 147 12.39 3.59 15.44
C GLU A 147 12.83 4.40 16.66
N GLY A 148 12.10 4.27 17.77
CA GLY A 148 12.35 4.98 19.02
C GLY A 148 11.54 6.28 19.17
N ALA A 149 11.71 6.94 20.31
CA ALA A 149 11.07 8.21 20.65
C ALA A 149 11.86 9.37 20.03
N ALA A 150 11.83 9.51 18.71
CA ALA A 150 12.55 10.55 18.00
C ALA A 150 12.03 11.95 18.36
N LYS A 151 12.94 12.93 18.39
CA LYS A 151 12.59 14.36 18.40
C LYS A 151 11.97 14.77 17.08
N VAL A 152 11.30 15.92 17.06
CA VAL A 152 10.67 16.48 15.85
C VAL A 152 11.66 16.64 14.69
N ASN A 153 12.94 16.87 14.96
CA ASN A 153 13.96 17.01 13.92
C ASN A 153 14.42 15.67 13.29
N GLY A 154 14.03 14.53 13.86
CA GLY A 154 14.37 13.19 13.37
C GLY A 154 15.84 12.76 13.51
N ARG A 155 16.69 13.56 14.17
CA ARG A 155 18.14 13.29 14.28
C ARG A 155 18.55 12.74 15.63
N GLU A 156 17.72 12.91 16.64
CA GLU A 156 18.01 12.57 18.03
C GLU A 156 16.79 11.95 18.69
N TYR A 157 17.03 11.17 19.74
CA TYR A 157 15.96 10.71 20.62
C TYR A 157 15.57 11.76 21.66
N ASP A 158 14.29 11.80 22.00
CA ASP A 158 13.75 12.58 23.11
C ASP A 158 13.94 11.76 24.40
N THR A 159 15.06 11.99 25.08
CA THR A 159 15.50 11.21 26.26
C THR A 159 14.64 11.39 27.50
N LYS A 160 13.59 12.23 27.44
CA LYS A 160 12.60 12.35 28.51
C LYS A 160 11.67 11.14 28.61
N TYR A 161 11.61 10.32 27.56
CA TYR A 161 10.82 9.09 27.56
C TYR A 161 11.69 7.95 28.10
N ASP A 162 11.15 7.18 29.05
CA ASP A 162 11.80 5.96 29.52
C ASP A 162 11.88 4.94 28.40
N ASN A 163 12.98 4.20 28.28
CA ASN A 163 13.21 3.27 27.17
C ASN A 163 13.03 3.94 25.79
N TYR A 164 13.50 5.19 25.63
CA TYR A 164 13.31 6.00 24.41
C TYR A 164 13.84 5.36 23.12
N ARG A 165 14.71 4.34 23.17
CA ARG A 165 15.23 3.66 21.96
C ARG A 165 14.27 2.57 21.49
N ASP A 166 13.80 1.74 22.42
CA ASP A 166 13.12 0.49 22.09
C ASP A 166 11.64 0.48 22.47
N GLY A 167 11.19 1.42 23.30
CA GLY A 167 9.81 1.50 23.79
C GLY A 167 8.82 2.17 22.83
N TYR A 168 9.31 2.77 21.73
CA TYR A 168 8.51 3.64 20.89
C TYR A 168 8.76 3.43 19.40
N LEU A 169 7.76 3.83 18.60
CA LEU A 169 7.89 4.16 17.19
C LEU A 169 7.34 5.56 17.00
N THR A 170 8.07 6.42 16.28
CA THR A 170 7.68 7.80 16.04
C THR A 170 7.24 7.99 14.61
N ILE A 171 6.06 8.56 14.42
CA ILE A 171 5.63 9.11 13.14
C ILE A 171 5.47 10.62 13.28
N THR A 172 6.14 11.34 12.41
CA THR A 172 5.97 12.79 12.27
C THR A 172 5.19 13.13 11.01
N ALA A 173 4.41 14.21 11.07
CA ALA A 173 3.73 14.75 9.91
C ALA A 173 3.51 16.26 10.06
N THR A 174 3.23 16.93 8.95
CA THR A 174 2.85 18.36 8.98
C THR A 174 1.45 18.60 9.51
N GLY A 175 0.58 17.58 9.39
CA GLY A 175 -0.85 17.67 9.65
C GLY A 175 -1.64 18.24 8.47
N VAL A 176 -0.98 18.56 7.35
CA VAL A 176 -1.63 19.14 6.16
C VAL A 176 -1.70 18.14 5.01
N ARG A 177 -0.63 17.38 4.78
CA ARG A 177 -0.54 16.43 3.66
C ARG A 177 -1.23 15.12 4.02
N LYS A 178 -2.41 14.88 3.44
CA LYS A 178 -3.25 13.68 3.69
C LYS A 178 -2.58 12.35 3.33
N THR A 179 -1.65 12.36 2.37
CA THR A 179 -0.88 11.17 1.99
C THR A 179 0.13 10.72 3.05
N THR A 180 0.61 11.62 3.92
CA THR A 180 1.68 11.30 4.88
C THR A 180 1.31 10.15 5.83
N PRO A 181 0.16 10.13 6.50
CA PRO A 181 -0.23 8.98 7.34
C PRO A 181 -0.15 7.62 6.63
N TYR A 182 -0.65 7.53 5.40
CA TYR A 182 -0.64 6.30 4.59
C TYR A 182 0.78 5.86 4.25
N HIS A 183 1.65 6.81 3.91
CA HIS A 183 3.05 6.56 3.60
C HIS A 183 3.84 6.09 4.83
N GLU A 184 3.77 6.83 5.94
CA GLU A 184 4.59 6.56 7.12
C GLU A 184 4.15 5.29 7.88
N ILE A 185 2.87 4.92 7.82
CA ILE A 185 2.39 3.62 8.31
C ILE A 185 3.01 2.48 7.48
N GLY A 186 3.20 2.67 6.18
CA GLY A 186 3.92 1.71 5.33
C GLY A 186 5.33 1.42 5.85
N HIS A 187 6.10 2.45 6.23
CA HIS A 187 7.42 2.24 6.83
C HIS A 187 7.37 1.53 8.18
N MET A 188 6.31 1.73 8.97
CA MET A 188 6.10 0.95 10.19
C MET A 188 5.92 -0.54 9.86
N VAL A 189 5.17 -0.86 8.81
CA VAL A 189 4.99 -2.26 8.36
C VAL A 189 6.31 -2.84 7.87
N GLU A 190 7.08 -2.12 7.06
CA GLU A 190 8.43 -2.51 6.62
C GLU A 190 9.39 -2.74 7.79
N PHE A 191 9.25 -1.95 8.86
CA PHE A 191 10.03 -2.14 10.08
C PHE A 191 9.78 -3.53 10.68
N PHE A 192 8.53 -3.98 10.75
CA PHE A 192 8.16 -5.29 11.30
C PHE A 192 8.28 -6.45 10.29
N ASN A 193 8.07 -6.20 8.99
CA ASN A 193 8.00 -7.21 7.96
C ASN A 193 9.22 -7.16 7.02
N LYS A 194 10.32 -7.79 7.44
CA LYS A 194 11.56 -7.86 6.63
C LYS A 194 11.42 -8.65 5.33
N ASN A 195 10.43 -9.53 5.24
CA ASN A 195 10.16 -10.30 4.02
C ASN A 195 9.48 -9.44 2.95
N LEU A 196 8.58 -8.53 3.35
CA LEU A 196 8.03 -7.52 2.45
C LEU A 196 9.17 -6.68 1.85
N VAL A 197 10.07 -6.16 2.70
CA VAL A 197 11.22 -5.36 2.27
C VAL A 197 12.14 -6.12 1.32
N ARG A 198 12.33 -7.43 1.55
CA ARG A 198 13.08 -8.29 0.62
C ARG A 198 12.41 -8.32 -0.76
N ILE A 199 11.11 -8.55 -0.83
CA ILE A 199 10.35 -8.65 -2.08
C ILE A 199 10.39 -7.33 -2.85
N GLU A 200 10.27 -6.19 -2.17
CA GLU A 200 10.40 -4.87 -2.81
C GLU A 200 11.76 -4.69 -3.49
N LYS A 201 12.84 -5.06 -2.79
CA LYS A 201 14.20 -4.99 -3.32
C LYS A 201 14.37 -5.91 -4.53
N GLU A 202 13.91 -7.15 -4.42
CA GLU A 202 13.97 -8.11 -5.53
C GLU A 202 13.20 -7.61 -6.74
N TRP A 203 12.03 -6.98 -6.57
CA TRP A 203 11.27 -6.40 -7.67
C TRP A 203 12.01 -5.22 -8.33
N VAL A 204 12.62 -4.34 -7.54
CA VAL A 204 13.44 -3.24 -8.08
C VAL A 204 14.64 -3.79 -8.85
N ASP A 205 15.33 -4.78 -8.30
CA ASP A 205 16.48 -5.44 -8.95
C ASP A 205 16.07 -6.12 -10.27
N GLN A 206 14.89 -6.74 -10.31
CA GLN A 206 14.34 -7.33 -11.54
C GLN A 206 14.05 -6.26 -12.60
N ARG A 207 13.40 -5.15 -12.23
CA ARG A 207 13.00 -4.10 -13.19
C ARG A 207 14.16 -3.25 -13.68
N THR A 208 15.18 -3.06 -12.85
CA THR A 208 16.36 -2.26 -13.19
C THR A 208 17.51 -3.10 -13.75
N LYS A 209 17.27 -4.39 -14.02
CA LYS A 209 18.28 -5.31 -14.55
C LYS A 209 18.86 -4.79 -15.86
N GLY A 210 20.15 -4.51 -15.85
CA GLY A 210 20.88 -3.99 -17.02
C GLY A 210 20.84 -2.47 -17.16
N GLU A 211 20.14 -1.76 -16.27
CA GLU A 211 20.22 -0.30 -16.18
C GLU A 211 21.50 0.14 -15.49
N LYS A 212 21.96 1.36 -15.78
CA LYS A 212 23.11 1.95 -15.08
C LYS A 212 22.63 2.60 -13.78
N PRO A 213 23.29 2.34 -12.64
CA PRO A 213 22.98 3.02 -11.38
C PRO A 213 23.02 4.54 -11.58
N THR A 214 21.96 5.22 -11.17
CA THR A 214 21.86 6.68 -11.15
C THR A 214 21.80 7.13 -9.70
N ARG A 215 22.47 8.23 -9.36
CA ARG A 215 22.43 8.73 -7.97
C ARG A 215 21.01 9.18 -7.65
N LEU A 216 20.53 8.84 -6.46
CA LEU A 216 19.23 9.26 -5.93
C LEU A 216 18.98 10.78 -6.04
N LEU A 217 20.05 11.56 -5.82
CA LEU A 217 20.05 13.02 -6.01
C LEU A 217 19.65 13.45 -7.43
N ASP A 218 20.04 12.68 -8.44
CA ASP A 218 19.82 13.00 -9.86
C ASP A 218 18.36 12.67 -10.30
N ILE A 219 17.63 11.85 -9.54
CA ILE A 219 16.21 11.49 -9.77
C ILE A 219 15.23 12.18 -8.82
N GLY A 220 15.71 13.06 -7.93
CA GLY A 220 14.85 13.95 -7.14
C GLY A 220 14.14 13.33 -5.94
N LYS A 221 14.55 12.15 -5.49
CA LYS A 221 14.10 11.53 -4.25
C LYS A 221 15.30 10.96 -3.50
N TYR A 222 15.46 11.37 -2.25
CA TYR A 222 16.37 10.72 -1.29
C TYR A 222 15.67 9.44 -0.84
N TYR A 223 16.36 8.30 -0.76
CA TYR A 223 16.32 7.27 0.31
C TYR A 223 17.03 5.98 -0.16
N ASP A 224 17.84 5.40 0.72
CA ASP A 224 18.57 4.15 0.47
C ASP A 224 17.60 2.94 0.53
N ASN A 225 17.80 1.96 -0.34
CA ASN A 225 17.35 0.56 -0.18
C ASN A 225 15.85 0.22 -0.40
N ALA A 226 15.21 0.74 -1.46
CA ALA A 226 13.88 0.32 -1.94
C ALA A 226 12.68 0.47 -0.98
N ALA A 227 12.87 0.98 0.24
CA ALA A 227 11.85 1.22 1.27
C ALA A 227 10.77 2.26 0.89
N GLU A 228 10.70 2.64 -0.37
CA GLU A 228 9.75 3.59 -0.91
C GLU A 228 8.79 2.91 -1.90
N VAL A 229 9.05 1.68 -2.33
CA VAL A 229 8.18 1.01 -3.31
C VAL A 229 6.80 0.81 -2.71
N PHE A 230 6.73 0.19 -1.54
CA PHE A 230 5.48 -0.10 -0.87
C PHE A 230 4.80 1.17 -0.38
N THR A 231 5.51 2.02 0.34
CA THR A 231 4.95 3.25 0.91
C THR A 231 4.46 4.24 -0.15
N MET A 232 5.16 4.40 -1.28
CA MET A 232 4.69 5.20 -2.41
C MET A 232 3.47 4.57 -3.08
N GLY A 233 3.43 3.24 -3.14
CA GLY A 233 2.29 2.47 -3.63
C GLY A 233 1.03 2.72 -2.81
N LEU A 234 1.16 2.61 -1.49
CA LEU A 234 0.08 2.85 -0.53
C LEU A 234 -0.48 4.26 -0.65
N GLU A 235 0.36 5.30 -0.65
CA GLU A 235 -0.15 6.67 -0.82
C GLU A 235 -0.81 6.87 -2.19
N SER A 236 -0.32 6.20 -3.23
CA SER A 236 -0.89 6.29 -4.59
C SER A 236 -2.23 5.56 -4.73
N ILE A 237 -2.53 4.57 -3.87
CA ILE A 237 -3.81 3.86 -3.87
C ILE A 237 -4.86 4.60 -3.04
N PHE A 238 -4.52 5.05 -1.83
CA PHE A 238 -5.51 5.61 -0.90
C PHE A 238 -5.68 7.13 -1.03
N GLU A 239 -4.65 7.84 -1.48
CA GLU A 239 -4.62 9.29 -1.64
C GLU A 239 -3.94 9.68 -2.97
N PRO A 240 -4.48 9.23 -4.12
CA PRO A 240 -3.82 9.28 -5.43
C PRO A 240 -3.49 10.70 -5.92
N GLY A 241 -4.26 11.71 -5.50
CA GLY A 241 -4.12 13.08 -5.97
C GLY A 241 -4.01 13.17 -7.50
N MET A 242 -3.02 13.94 -7.98
CA MET A 242 -2.69 14.01 -9.41
C MET A 242 -1.71 12.92 -9.87
N GLY A 243 -1.35 11.99 -8.98
CA GLY A 243 -0.27 11.02 -9.19
C GLY A 243 1.08 11.50 -8.66
N GLN A 244 2.11 10.72 -8.98
CA GLN A 244 3.48 10.93 -8.53
C GLN A 244 4.33 11.60 -9.60
N VAL A 245 5.24 12.48 -9.18
CA VAL A 245 6.21 13.09 -10.10
C VAL A 245 7.14 12.00 -10.64
N GLN A 246 7.07 11.74 -11.94
CA GLN A 246 7.93 10.77 -12.61
C GLN A 246 9.23 11.42 -13.10
N LYS A 247 9.11 12.60 -13.72
CA LYS A 247 10.23 13.34 -14.29
C LYS A 247 9.89 14.81 -14.43
N ARG A 248 10.88 15.62 -14.79
CA ARG A 248 10.66 16.95 -15.35
C ARG A 248 10.76 16.89 -16.86
N ASN A 249 9.87 17.58 -17.57
CA ASN A 249 9.96 17.73 -19.03
C ASN A 249 11.10 18.69 -19.40
N LYS A 250 11.34 18.90 -20.71
CA LYS A 250 12.38 19.82 -21.21
C LYS A 250 12.19 21.28 -20.76
N ASN A 251 10.97 21.65 -20.37
CA ASN A 251 10.61 22.99 -19.92
C ASN A 251 10.72 23.13 -18.38
N GLY A 252 11.07 22.06 -17.67
CA GLY A 252 11.19 22.04 -16.21
C GLY A 252 9.90 21.68 -15.46
N ASP A 253 8.78 21.49 -16.17
CA ASP A 253 7.49 21.13 -15.56
C ASP A 253 7.49 19.69 -15.08
N LYS A 254 6.79 19.45 -13.96
CA LYS A 254 6.62 18.12 -13.40
C LYS A 254 5.63 17.32 -14.25
N VAL A 255 6.06 16.15 -14.70
CA VAL A 255 5.20 15.14 -15.33
C VAL A 255 4.74 14.17 -14.26
N TYR A 256 3.43 14.06 -14.09
CA TYR A 256 2.81 13.17 -13.10
C TYR A 256 2.36 11.87 -13.75
N LYS A 257 2.47 10.78 -13.00
CA LYS A 257 1.90 9.47 -13.36
C LYS A 257 1.09 8.91 -12.21
N LYS A 258 -0.04 8.30 -12.54
CA LYS A 258 -0.83 7.53 -11.57
C LYS A 258 -0.27 6.12 -11.47
N ILE A 259 -0.52 5.44 -10.36
CA ILE A 259 -0.13 4.04 -10.20
C ILE A 259 -0.81 3.13 -11.25
N THR A 260 -1.98 3.52 -11.76
CA THR A 260 -2.67 2.83 -12.86
C THR A 260 -1.92 2.86 -14.19
N ASP A 261 -0.96 3.78 -14.36
CA ASP A 261 -0.11 3.85 -15.55
C ASP A 261 1.00 2.78 -15.54
N ASP A 262 1.14 2.04 -14.44
CA ASP A 262 2.06 0.91 -14.27
C ASP A 262 1.30 -0.27 -13.60
N PRO A 263 0.57 -1.09 -14.41
CA PRO A 263 -0.25 -2.18 -13.87
C PRO A 263 0.53 -3.23 -13.09
N GLU A 264 1.81 -3.47 -13.43
CA GLU A 264 2.66 -4.40 -12.71
C GLU A 264 2.95 -3.88 -11.30
N TYR A 265 3.37 -2.62 -11.19
CA TYR A 265 3.58 -1.97 -9.90
C TYR A 265 2.29 -1.91 -9.08
N LEU A 266 1.16 -1.54 -9.69
CA LEU A 266 -0.14 -1.59 -9.01
C LEU A 266 -0.41 -2.98 -8.42
N ASN A 267 -0.27 -4.03 -9.23
CA ASN A 267 -0.55 -5.38 -8.79
C ASN A 267 0.44 -5.87 -7.72
N LEU A 268 1.72 -5.48 -7.78
CA LEU A 268 2.67 -5.74 -6.69
C LEU A 268 2.13 -5.16 -5.36
N ILE A 269 1.74 -3.89 -5.36
CA ILE A 269 1.26 -3.22 -4.15
C ILE A 269 -0.03 -3.83 -3.62
N LEU A 270 -0.96 -4.21 -4.51
CA LEU A 270 -2.20 -4.89 -4.10
C LEU A 270 -1.91 -6.26 -3.48
N GLY A 271 -0.97 -7.03 -4.03
CA GLY A 271 -0.54 -8.30 -3.46
C GLY A 271 0.13 -8.12 -2.09
N LEU A 272 1.02 -7.14 -1.95
CA LEU A 272 1.64 -6.80 -0.67
C LEU A 272 0.61 -6.30 0.35
N LEU A 273 -0.42 -5.56 -0.06
CA LEU A 273 -1.48 -5.13 0.85
C LEU A 273 -2.41 -6.28 1.29
N LEU A 274 -2.56 -7.32 0.47
CA LEU A 274 -3.29 -8.54 0.84
C LEU A 274 -2.49 -9.45 1.77
N LYS A 275 -1.18 -9.56 1.59
CA LYS A 275 -0.38 -10.62 2.24
C LYS A 275 0.73 -10.12 3.16
N GLY A 276 1.19 -8.89 2.96
CA GLY A 276 2.24 -8.21 3.72
C GLY A 276 1.79 -7.59 5.03
#